data_AF-A0A9Q4QRL2-F1
#
_entry.id   AF-A0A9Q4QRL2-F1
#
_cell.length_a   1.000
_cell.length_b   1.000
_cell.length_c   1.000
_cell.angle_alpha   90.00
_cell.angle_beta   90.00
_cell.angle_gamma   90.00
#
_symmetry.space_group_name_H-M   'P 1'
#
loop_
_entity.id
_entity.type
_entity.pdbx_description
1 polymer ?
#
loop_
_entity_poly.entity_id
_entity_poly.type
_entity_poly.pdbx_seq_one_letter_code
_entity_poly.pdbx_strand_id
1 'polypeptide(L)'
;FQYVSKHAARGVRHYQRCSENLPEGWKGLTGRVWGKVGEWPLYPEVRIDLQDHRQDGDGGFFAYRRLVRSWRVSDARRVGDRYRLRSARRMLTCSDTSRSRVIGFMEWVPYEVQMAFCANLRTRGYSVIC
;
A
#
# COMPACT_ATOMS: atom_id res chain seq x y z
N PHE A 1 6.19 12.71 -3.15
CA PHE A 1 6.21 13.30 -4.49
C PHE A 1 7.40 12.89 -5.37
N GLN A 2 8.32 12.01 -4.93
CA GLN A 2 9.54 11.70 -5.70
C GLN A 2 9.40 10.57 -6.73
N TYR A 3 8.31 9.78 -6.72
CA TYR A 3 8.16 8.64 -7.62
C TYR A 3 7.49 9.02 -8.96
N VAL A 4 6.55 9.95 -8.95
CA VAL A 4 5.68 10.24 -10.12
C VAL A 4 6.34 11.17 -11.14
N SER A 5 7.25 12.06 -10.71
CA SER A 5 7.97 13.00 -11.59
C SER A 5 8.84 12.29 -12.64
N LYS A 6 9.29 11.05 -12.38
CA LYS A 6 10.05 10.23 -13.35
C LYS A 6 9.18 9.61 -14.44
N HIS A 7 7.87 9.52 -14.23
CA HIS A 7 6.94 8.85 -15.15
C HIS A 7 6.12 9.81 -16.02
N ALA A 8 6.02 11.09 -15.64
CA ALA A 8 5.17 12.06 -16.33
C ALA A 8 5.77 12.65 -17.62
N ALA A 9 7.07 12.50 -17.88
CA ALA A 9 7.76 13.12 -19.03
C ALA A 9 8.22 12.07 -20.06
N ARG A 10 7.31 11.24 -20.60
CA ARG A 10 7.64 10.28 -21.67
C ARG A 10 6.93 10.64 -22.98
N GLY A 11 7.50 11.62 -23.69
CA GLY A 11 7.09 11.96 -25.06
C GLY A 11 7.47 10.88 -26.09
N VAL A 12 6.96 11.02 -27.32
CA VAL A 12 7.15 10.08 -28.45
C VAL A 12 8.63 9.83 -28.80
N ARG A 13 9.52 10.79 -28.49
CA ARG A 13 10.97 10.68 -28.74
C ARG A 13 11.77 10.02 -27.60
N HIS A 14 11.11 9.43 -26.62
CA HIS A 14 11.78 8.78 -25.50
C HIS A 14 12.46 7.48 -25.96
N TYR A 15 13.71 7.24 -25.57
CA TYR A 15 14.54 6.09 -26.01
C TYR A 15 13.87 4.72 -25.77
N GLN A 16 13.04 4.60 -24.72
CA GLN A 16 12.24 3.38 -24.47
C GLN A 16 11.12 3.11 -25.50
N ARG A 17 10.80 4.06 -26.38
CA ARG A 17 9.69 4.00 -27.35
C ARG A 17 10.14 4.15 -28.81
N CYS A 18 11.37 4.58 -29.06
CA CYS A 18 11.92 4.71 -30.41
C CYS A 18 12.97 3.61 -30.62
N SER A 19 12.63 2.62 -31.44
CA SER A 19 13.50 1.46 -31.74
C SER A 19 14.83 1.85 -32.38
N GLU A 20 14.84 2.95 -33.15
CA GLU A 20 16.00 3.48 -33.86
C GLU A 20 17.07 4.07 -32.91
N ASN A 21 16.65 4.58 -31.74
CA ASN A 21 17.53 5.19 -30.75
C ASN A 21 17.98 4.22 -29.64
N LEU A 22 17.75 2.92 -29.80
CA LEU A 22 18.22 1.92 -28.85
C LEU A 22 19.70 1.61 -29.07
N PRO A 23 20.53 1.64 -28.01
CA PRO A 23 21.89 1.13 -28.08
C PRO A 23 21.92 -0.28 -28.67
N GLU A 24 22.93 -0.61 -29.47
CA GLU A 24 23.01 -1.88 -30.21
C GLU A 24 22.81 -3.09 -29.29
N GLY A 25 23.44 -3.08 -28.11
CA GLY A 25 23.33 -4.15 -27.12
C GLY A 25 21.94 -4.28 -26.46
N TRP A 26 21.00 -3.37 -26.70
CA TRP A 26 19.64 -3.37 -26.11
C TRP A 26 18.55 -3.68 -27.15
N LYS A 27 18.89 -3.76 -28.44
CA LYS A 27 17.96 -4.14 -29.51
C LYS A 27 17.42 -5.56 -29.26
N GLY A 28 16.10 -5.72 -29.24
CA GLY A 28 15.44 -7.00 -28.93
C GLY A 28 15.45 -7.41 -27.45
N LEU A 29 16.05 -6.60 -26.57
CA LEU A 29 16.06 -6.79 -25.11
C LEU A 29 15.13 -5.81 -24.37
N THR A 30 14.62 -4.80 -25.08
CA THR A 30 13.65 -3.83 -24.56
C THR A 30 12.36 -4.52 -24.13
N GLY A 31 12.10 -4.53 -22.82
CA GLY A 31 11.00 -5.25 -22.19
C GLY A 31 11.45 -6.21 -21.09
N ARG A 32 12.72 -6.64 -21.10
CA ARG A 32 13.36 -7.47 -20.04
C ARG A 32 13.69 -6.68 -18.75
N VAL A 33 12.93 -5.62 -18.47
CA VAL A 33 13.21 -4.69 -17.35
C VAL A 33 12.79 -5.26 -15.99
N TRP A 34 12.17 -6.45 -15.98
CA TRP A 34 11.52 -7.01 -14.79
C TRP A 34 11.85 -8.48 -14.53
N GLY A 35 13.07 -8.93 -14.87
CA GLY A 35 13.57 -10.23 -14.40
C GLY A 35 14.23 -10.11 -13.03
N LYS A 36 14.02 -11.07 -12.12
CA LYS A 36 14.83 -11.20 -10.89
C LYS A 36 16.28 -11.46 -11.34
N VAL A 37 17.17 -10.50 -11.14
CA VAL A 37 18.62 -10.67 -11.33
C VAL A 37 19.28 -10.70 -9.96
N GLY A 38 20.09 -11.74 -9.72
CA GLY A 38 20.82 -11.95 -8.46
C GLY A 38 19.99 -12.62 -7.36
N GLU A 39 20.67 -12.94 -6.26
CA GLU A 39 20.02 -13.39 -5.03
C GLU A 39 19.65 -12.19 -4.16
N TRP A 40 18.36 -12.00 -3.97
CA TRP A 40 17.82 -10.99 -3.06
C TRP A 40 17.41 -11.69 -1.77
N PRO A 41 17.67 -11.08 -0.60
CA PRO A 41 17.15 -11.61 0.65
C PRO A 41 15.62 -11.66 0.56
N LEU A 42 15.07 -12.86 0.65
CA LEU A 42 13.63 -13.09 0.73
C LEU A 42 13.26 -13.32 2.19
N TYR A 43 12.17 -12.69 2.61
CA TYR A 43 11.52 -13.01 3.86
C TYR A 43 10.40 -14.03 3.59
N PRO A 44 10.15 -14.97 4.53
CA PRO A 44 9.00 -15.85 4.41
C PRO A 44 7.72 -15.02 4.35
N GLU A 45 6.74 -15.51 3.60
CA GLU A 45 5.43 -14.89 3.56
C GLU A 45 4.78 -14.91 4.95
N VAL A 46 4.20 -13.79 5.33
CA VAL A 46 3.42 -13.68 6.58
C VAL A 46 1.97 -13.57 6.18
N ARG A 47 1.17 -14.58 6.52
CA ARG A 47 -0.27 -14.58 6.30
C ARG A 47 -0.95 -14.12 7.57
N ILE A 48 -1.73 -13.04 7.50
CA ILE A 48 -2.48 -12.52 8.65
C ILE A 48 -3.96 -12.57 8.31
N ASP A 49 -4.68 -13.50 8.95
CA ASP A 49 -6.13 -13.62 8.84
C ASP A 49 -6.78 -12.84 9.99
N LEU A 50 -7.59 -11.84 9.64
CA LEU A 50 -8.31 -10.98 10.58
C LEU A 50 -9.79 -11.39 10.64
N GLN A 51 -10.38 -11.32 11.82
CA GLN A 51 -11.82 -11.52 12.00
C GLN A 51 -12.64 -10.59 11.07
N ASP A 52 -13.56 -11.16 10.30
CA ASP A 52 -14.41 -10.42 9.35
C ASP A 52 -15.52 -9.61 10.06
N HIS A 53 -16.46 -10.31 10.69
CA HIS A 53 -17.61 -9.72 11.39
C HIS A 53 -17.79 -10.31 12.81
N ARG A 54 -18.38 -9.54 13.71
CA ARG A 54 -18.89 -10.01 15.02
C ARG A 54 -20.41 -10.04 14.97
N GLN A 55 -21.02 -10.85 15.84
CA GLN A 55 -22.48 -10.93 15.97
C GLN A 55 -23.10 -9.55 16.25
N ASP A 56 -22.41 -8.71 17.03
CA ASP A 56 -22.87 -7.38 17.44
C ASP A 56 -22.18 -6.22 16.69
N GLY A 57 -21.54 -6.46 15.53
CA GLY A 57 -21.00 -5.39 14.69
C GLY A 57 -19.69 -5.70 13.95
N ASP A 58 -18.85 -4.67 13.82
CA ASP A 58 -17.63 -4.72 13.01
C ASP A 58 -16.55 -5.66 13.59
N GLY A 59 -15.98 -6.50 12.73
CA GLY A 59 -14.87 -7.40 13.10
C GLY A 59 -13.48 -6.74 13.11
N GLY A 60 -12.48 -7.58 13.34
CA GLY A 60 -11.07 -7.21 13.44
C GLY A 60 -10.53 -6.51 12.19
N PHE A 61 -10.98 -6.91 10.99
CA PHE A 61 -10.59 -6.29 9.73
C PHE A 61 -10.98 -4.80 9.65
N PHE A 62 -12.21 -4.46 10.03
CA PHE A 62 -12.67 -3.07 10.04
C PHE A 62 -11.97 -2.24 11.12
N ALA A 63 -11.73 -2.84 12.29
CA ALA A 63 -10.96 -2.23 13.36
C ALA A 63 -9.49 -1.96 12.93
N TYR A 64 -8.86 -2.90 12.21
CA TYR A 64 -7.52 -2.76 11.65
C TYR A 64 -7.44 -1.55 10.71
N ARG A 65 -8.36 -1.44 9.76
CA ARG A 65 -8.39 -0.33 8.78
C ARG A 65 -8.49 1.02 9.48
N ARG A 66 -9.26 1.12 10.57
CA ARG A 66 -9.36 2.35 11.38
C ARG A 66 -8.04 2.67 12.09
N LEU A 67 -7.29 1.68 12.56
CA LEU A 67 -5.95 1.89 13.13
C LEU A 67 -5.00 2.45 12.07
N VAL A 68 -4.98 1.88 10.86
CA VAL A 68 -4.18 2.41 9.74
C VAL A 68 -4.54 3.87 9.45
N ARG A 69 -5.84 4.21 9.42
CA ARG A 69 -6.30 5.60 9.22
C ARG A 69 -5.78 6.53 10.32
N SER A 70 -5.93 6.14 11.58
CA SER A 70 -5.54 6.94 12.74
C SER A 70 -4.02 7.14 12.78
N TRP A 71 -3.25 6.10 12.49
CA TRP A 71 -1.79 6.20 12.35
C TRP A 71 -1.39 7.16 11.24
N ARG A 72 -2.01 7.06 10.05
CA ARG A 72 -1.72 7.95 8.92
C ARG A 72 -2.06 9.41 9.24
N VAL A 73 -3.14 9.64 9.98
CA VAL A 73 -3.51 10.97 10.50
C VAL A 73 -2.46 11.49 11.48
N SER A 74 -1.94 10.65 12.37
CA SER A 74 -0.88 11.00 13.31
C SER A 74 0.43 11.36 12.59
N ASP A 75 0.86 10.54 11.64
CA ASP A 75 2.06 10.80 10.83
C ASP A 75 1.94 12.09 10.02
N ALA A 76 0.80 12.32 9.37
CA ALA A 76 0.56 13.55 8.62
C ALA A 76 0.58 14.81 9.51
N ARG A 77 0.07 14.71 10.74
CA ARG A 77 0.16 15.80 11.74
C ARG A 77 1.59 16.05 12.18
N ARG A 78 2.35 14.99 12.46
CA ARG A 78 3.76 15.06 12.85
C ARG A 78 4.62 15.77 11.79
N VAL A 79 4.37 15.50 10.50
CA VAL A 79 5.09 16.12 9.38
C VAL A 79 4.53 17.52 9.02
N GLY A 80 3.32 17.87 9.47
CA GLY A 80 2.66 19.13 9.12
C GLY A 80 2.08 19.16 7.69
N ASP A 81 1.91 18.01 7.04
CA ASP A 81 1.41 17.94 5.66
C ASP A 81 -0.13 17.95 5.63
N ARG A 82 -0.68 19.12 5.29
CA ARG A 82 -2.13 19.36 5.20
C ARG A 82 -2.82 18.51 4.14
N TYR A 83 -2.14 18.18 3.04
CA TYR A 83 -2.71 17.37 1.96
C TYR A 83 -2.78 15.90 2.36
N ARG A 84 -1.72 15.38 2.98
CA ARG A 84 -1.72 14.02 3.54
C ARG A 84 -2.76 13.87 4.63
N LEU A 85 -2.92 14.88 5.49
CA LEU A 85 -3.94 14.87 6.52
C LEU A 85 -5.36 14.81 5.93
N ARG A 86 -5.63 15.62 4.89
CA ARG A 86 -6.91 15.61 4.18
C ARG A 86 -7.19 14.26 3.52
N SER A 87 -6.20 13.68 2.85
CA SER A 87 -6.31 12.38 2.19
C SER A 87 -6.56 11.26 3.22
N ALA A 88 -5.77 11.20 4.29
CA ALA A 88 -5.89 10.18 5.34
C ALA A 88 -7.28 10.18 5.99
N ARG A 89 -7.87 11.35 6.23
CA ARG A 89 -9.22 11.47 6.79
C ARG A 89 -10.32 10.90 5.88
N ARG A 90 -10.15 11.00 4.57
CA ARG A 90 -11.15 10.58 3.56
C ARG A 90 -10.93 9.18 3.03
N MET A 91 -9.78 8.54 3.31
CA MET A 91 -9.36 7.32 2.62
C MET A 91 -10.30 6.11 2.80
N LEU A 92 -11.12 6.08 3.86
CA LEU A 92 -12.09 5.02 4.13
C LEU A 92 -13.55 5.48 3.98
N THR A 93 -13.79 6.71 3.52
CA THR A 93 -15.13 7.26 3.38
C THR A 93 -15.78 6.71 2.11
N CYS A 94 -16.87 5.96 2.26
CA CYS A 94 -17.64 5.40 1.15
C CYS A 94 -19.10 5.26 1.57
N SER A 95 -20.03 5.74 0.74
CA SER A 95 -21.48 5.65 1.00
C SER A 95 -22.05 4.28 0.63
N ASP A 96 -21.41 3.57 -0.30
CA ASP A 96 -21.79 2.23 -0.71
C ASP A 96 -21.18 1.20 0.25
N THR A 97 -22.05 0.51 0.98
CA THR A 97 -21.67 -0.52 1.96
C THR A 97 -20.89 -1.66 1.32
N SER A 98 -21.31 -2.16 0.15
CA SER A 98 -20.66 -3.28 -0.53
C SER A 98 -19.24 -2.92 -0.92
N ARG A 99 -19.07 -1.71 -1.48
CA ARG A 99 -17.74 -1.18 -1.81
C ARG A 99 -16.90 -0.93 -0.57
N SER A 100 -17.49 -0.34 0.49
CA SER A 100 -16.79 0.00 1.75
C SER A 100 -16.09 -1.20 2.42
N ARG A 101 -16.66 -2.41 2.25
CA ARG A 101 -16.08 -3.67 2.74
C ARG A 101 -14.78 -4.04 2.06
N VAL A 102 -14.64 -3.72 0.77
CA VAL A 102 -13.49 -4.15 -0.05
C VAL A 102 -12.53 -3.01 -0.40
N ILE A 103 -12.82 -1.75 -0.05
CA ILE A 103 -11.87 -0.68 -0.35
C ILE A 103 -10.58 -0.89 0.46
N GLY A 104 -9.49 -1.08 -0.27
CA GLY A 104 -8.13 -1.05 0.26
C GLY A 104 -7.72 0.35 0.67
N PHE A 105 -6.61 0.45 1.39
CA PHE A 105 -5.97 1.71 1.72
C PHE A 105 -4.66 1.84 0.93
N MET A 106 -4.45 2.99 0.30
CA MET A 106 -3.24 3.27 -0.49
C MET A 106 -2.12 3.82 0.42
N GLU A 107 -1.64 3.01 1.35
CA GLU A 107 -0.49 3.38 2.19
C GLU A 107 0.40 2.18 2.46
N TRP A 108 1.71 2.44 2.45
CA TRP A 108 2.70 1.48 2.91
C TRP A 108 2.85 1.61 4.43
N VAL A 109 2.42 0.60 5.16
CA VAL A 109 2.57 0.55 6.63
C VAL A 109 3.86 -0.21 6.95
N PRO A 110 4.78 0.35 7.75
CA PRO A 110 5.96 -0.40 8.18
C PRO A 110 5.59 -1.68 8.93
N TYR A 111 6.37 -2.75 8.74
CA TYR A 111 6.12 -4.06 9.34
C TYR A 111 5.87 -3.99 10.86
N GLU A 112 6.74 -3.30 11.59
CA GLU A 112 6.62 -3.13 13.05
C GLU A 112 5.30 -2.47 13.46
N VAL A 113 4.84 -1.49 12.67
CA VAL A 113 3.58 -0.79 12.92
C VAL A 113 2.40 -1.71 12.62
N GLN A 114 2.47 -2.51 11.56
CA GLN A 114 1.47 -3.51 11.23
C GLN A 114 1.36 -4.59 12.32
N MET A 115 2.48 -5.07 12.86
CA MET A 115 2.49 -6.02 13.97
C MET A 115 1.92 -5.40 15.26
N ALA A 116 2.23 -4.13 15.54
CA ALA A 116 1.63 -3.41 16.66
C ALA A 116 0.10 -3.25 16.51
N PHE A 117 -0.42 -3.06 15.29
CA PHE A 117 -1.87 -3.07 15.05
C PHE A 117 -2.48 -4.44 15.32
N CYS A 118 -1.84 -5.53 14.87
CA CYS A 118 -2.30 -6.88 15.12
C CYS A 118 -2.34 -7.19 16.63
N ALA A 119 -1.30 -6.81 17.36
CA ALA A 119 -1.26 -6.90 18.82
C ALA A 119 -2.40 -6.10 19.47
N ASN A 120 -2.61 -4.84 19.05
CA ASN A 120 -3.70 -4.00 19.55
C ASN A 120 -5.08 -4.64 19.34
N LEU A 121 -5.31 -5.26 18.18
CA LEU A 121 -6.56 -5.96 17.89
C LEU A 121 -6.77 -7.18 18.79
N ARG A 122 -5.71 -7.97 19.00
CA ARG A 122 -5.76 -9.11 19.91
C ARG A 122 -6.05 -8.69 21.35
N THR A 123 -5.44 -7.60 21.82
CA THR A 123 -5.73 -7.00 23.15
C THR A 123 -7.18 -6.53 23.27
N ARG A 124 -7.80 -6.07 22.17
CA ARG A 124 -9.22 -5.69 22.11
C ARG A 124 -10.17 -6.89 21.93
N GLY A 125 -9.63 -8.11 21.98
CA GLY A 125 -10.37 -9.37 21.89
C GLY A 125 -10.78 -9.77 20.46
N TYR A 126 -10.20 -9.18 19.42
CA TYR A 126 -10.44 -9.64 18.04
C TYR A 126 -9.61 -10.89 17.74
N SER A 127 -10.16 -11.80 16.95
CA SER A 127 -9.38 -12.93 16.43
C SER A 127 -8.39 -12.44 15.38
N VAL A 128 -7.13 -12.80 15.58
CA VAL A 128 -6.00 -12.53 14.69
C VAL A 128 -5.18 -13.81 14.61
N ILE A 129 -5.11 -14.39 13.41
CA ILE A 129 -4.36 -15.63 13.11
C ILE A 129 -3.19 -15.21 12.22
N CYS A 130 -1.98 -15.63 12.58
CA CYS A 130 -0.73 -15.30 11.90
C CYS A 130 0.00 -16.57 11.48
#